data_AF-A0A2R6G5T6-F1
#
_entry.id   AF-A0A2R6G5T6-F1
#
_cell.length_a   1.000
_cell.length_b   1.000
_cell.length_c   1.000
_cell.angle_alpha   90.00
_cell.angle_beta   90.00
_cell.angle_gamma   90.00
#
_symmetry.space_group_name_H-M   'P 1'
#
loop_
_entity.id
_entity.type
_entity.pdbx_description
1 polymer ?
#
loop_
_entity_poly.entity_id
_entity_poly.type
_entity_poly.pdbx_seq_one_letter_code
_entity_poly.pdbx_strand_id
1 'polypeptide(L)'
;MPDYTITLLERDQAQLEQLAEEEFVSREEAIEELLRAGIEAYRTGGSDDVAGTDISEEFADDMWDTAEDPGARGESHGQDDGYSF
;
A
#
# COMPACT_ATOMS: atom_id res chain seq x y z
N MET A 1 -5.69 14.40 -23.77
CA MET A 1 -4.37 14.42 -23.10
C MET A 1 -3.48 15.42 -23.84
N PRO A 2 -2.44 15.99 -23.21
CA PRO A 2 -1.40 16.70 -23.95
C PRO A 2 -0.64 15.73 -24.87
N ASP A 3 -0.31 16.19 -26.08
CA ASP A 3 0.43 15.40 -27.08
C ASP A 3 1.94 15.68 -27.01
N TYR A 4 2.74 14.63 -27.07
CA TYR A 4 4.20 14.71 -27.06
C TYR A 4 4.79 13.94 -28.24
N THR A 5 5.92 14.42 -28.77
CA THR A 5 6.67 13.73 -29.82
C THR A 5 8.08 13.46 -29.33
N ILE A 6 8.48 12.20 -29.39
CA ILE A 6 9.82 11.74 -29.03
C ILE A 6 10.44 11.00 -30.22
N THR A 7 11.76 11.05 -30.32
CA THR A 7 12.50 10.28 -31.33
C THR A 7 13.23 9.15 -30.65
N LEU A 8 12.98 7.93 -31.13
CA LEU A 8 13.63 6.71 -30.65
C LEU A 8 14.58 6.17 -31.71
N LEU A 9 15.61 5.44 -31.28
CA LEU A 9 16.44 4.67 -32.19
C LEU A 9 15.59 3.57 -32.85
N GLU A 10 15.94 3.18 -34.08
CA GLU A 10 15.18 2.19 -34.86
C GLU A 10 14.98 0.87 -34.11
N ARG A 11 16.02 0.40 -33.40
CA ARG A 11 15.95 -0.81 -32.58
C ARG A 11 14.90 -0.71 -31.47
N ASP A 12 14.82 0.44 -30.80
CA ASP A 12 13.91 0.64 -29.67
C ASP A 12 12.46 0.79 -30.17
N GLN A 13 12.27 1.35 -31.36
CA GLN A 13 10.96 1.37 -32.03
C GLN A 13 10.47 -0.05 -32.31
N ALA A 14 11.31 -0.87 -32.95
CA ALA A 14 10.95 -2.25 -33.26
C ALA A 14 10.65 -3.08 -31.99
N GLN A 15 11.41 -2.86 -30.92
CA GLN A 15 11.17 -3.53 -29.64
C GLN A 15 9.85 -3.10 -28.99
N LEU A 16 9.54 -1.80 -29.02
CA LEU A 16 8.28 -1.28 -28.49
C LEU A 16 7.08 -1.80 -29.30
N GLU A 17 7.22 -1.91 -30.62
CA GLU A 17 6.17 -2.39 -31.52
C GLU A 17 5.88 -3.87 -31.25
N GLN A 18 6.92 -4.69 -31.12
CA GLN A 18 6.77 -6.09 -30.74
C GLN A 18 6.08 -6.23 -29.35
N LEU A 19 6.55 -5.48 -28.35
CA LEU A 19 5.96 -5.52 -27.00
C LEU A 19 4.48 -5.13 -27.03
N ALA A 20 4.15 -4.07 -27.77
CA ALA A 20 2.77 -3.59 -27.91
C ALA A 20 1.85 -4.63 -28.55
N GLU A 21 2.33 -5.36 -29.56
CA GLU A 21 1.56 -6.41 -30.23
C GLU A 21 1.34 -7.65 -29.36
N GLU A 22 2.31 -8.00 -28.51
CA GLU A 22 2.24 -9.21 -27.68
C GLU A 22 1.38 -9.02 -26.41
N GLU A 23 1.42 -7.84 -25.79
CA GLU A 23 0.86 -7.63 -24.44
C GLU A 23 -0.26 -6.59 -24.34
N PHE A 24 -0.47 -5.75 -25.37
CA PHE A 24 -1.36 -4.58 -25.27
C PHE A 24 -2.40 -4.51 -26.39
N VAL A 25 -3.47 -3.76 -26.16
CA VAL A 25 -4.50 -3.54 -27.19
C VAL A 25 -4.04 -2.49 -28.20
N SER A 26 -3.18 -1.56 -27.76
CA SER A 26 -2.63 -0.51 -28.61
C SER A 26 -1.23 -0.09 -28.18
N ARG A 27 -0.49 0.48 -29.13
CA ARG A 27 0.83 1.08 -28.88
C ARG A 27 0.78 2.24 -27.88
N GLU A 28 -0.29 3.04 -27.90
CA GLU A 28 -0.47 4.14 -26.94
C GLU A 28 -0.59 3.62 -25.51
N GLU A 29 -1.37 2.55 -25.29
CA GLU A 29 -1.51 1.90 -23.99
C GLU A 29 -0.17 1.35 -23.49
N ALA A 30 0.58 0.67 -24.36
CA ALA A 30 1.91 0.16 -24.04
C ALA A 30 2.87 1.29 -23.60
N ILE A 31 2.82 2.44 -24.29
CA ILE A 31 3.64 3.61 -23.97
C ILE A 31 3.23 4.21 -22.62
N GLU A 32 1.92 4.34 -22.35
CA GLU A 32 1.43 4.89 -21.09
C GLU A 32 1.86 4.03 -19.89
N GLU A 33 1.68 2.72 -19.97
CA GLU A 33 2.08 1.81 -18.89
C GLU A 33 3.60 1.76 -18.71
N LEU A 34 4.38 1.77 -19.81
CA LEU A 34 5.84 1.85 -19.75
C LEU A 34 6.31 3.14 -19.05
N LEU A 35 5.74 4.29 -19.42
CA LEU A 35 6.07 5.58 -18.81
C LEU A 35 5.64 5.63 -17.35
N ARG A 36 4.47 5.09 -17.01
CA ARG A 36 4.00 5.00 -15.61
C ARG A 36 4.97 4.18 -14.77
N ALA A 37 5.31 2.97 -15.21
CA ALA A 37 6.22 2.07 -14.50
C ALA A 37 7.62 2.70 -14.36
N GLY A 38 8.11 3.37 -15.41
CA GLY A 38 9.37 4.11 -15.36
C GLY A 38 9.32 5.24 -14.34
N ILE A 39 8.28 6.08 -14.35
CA ILE A 39 8.11 7.16 -13.38
C ILE A 39 8.03 6.63 -11.95
N GLU A 40 7.32 5.53 -11.72
CA GLU A 40 7.23 4.89 -10.39
C GLU A 40 8.58 4.36 -9.92
N ALA A 41 9.31 3.64 -10.77
CA ALA A 41 10.64 3.12 -10.45
C ALA A 41 11.64 4.24 -10.10
N TYR A 42 11.57 5.38 -10.81
CA TYR A 42 12.43 6.54 -10.58
C TYR A 42 11.91 7.51 -9.51
N ARG A 43 10.70 7.35 -8.98
CA ARG A 43 10.19 8.12 -7.83
C ARG A 43 10.85 7.76 -6.50
N THR A 44 11.73 6.76 -6.48
CA THR A 44 12.48 6.30 -5.30
C THR A 44 13.45 7.33 -4.69
N GLY A 45 13.49 8.58 -5.17
CA GLY A 45 14.28 9.67 -4.61
C GLY A 45 13.50 10.74 -3.83
N GLY A 46 12.22 10.52 -3.46
CA GLY A 46 11.40 11.59 -2.88
C GLY A 46 10.18 11.17 -2.07
N SER A 47 10.18 10.02 -1.40
CA SER A 47 9.14 9.68 -0.44
C SER A 47 9.75 9.04 0.80
N ASP A 48 10.13 9.90 1.74
CA ASP A 48 10.14 9.70 3.19
C ASP A 48 8.69 9.49 3.72
N ASP A 49 7.81 8.89 2.92
CA ASP A 49 6.35 8.80 3.14
C ASP A 49 5.87 7.36 2.93
N VAL A 50 6.66 6.39 3.43
CA VAL A 50 6.08 5.15 3.95
C VAL A 50 5.82 5.39 5.45
N ALA A 51 5.00 6.39 5.73
CA ALA A 51 4.45 6.63 7.05
C ALA A 51 2.97 6.25 7.02
N GLY A 52 2.64 5.15 7.70
CA GLY A 52 1.29 4.95 8.25
C GLY A 52 0.33 4.08 7.44
N THR A 53 0.68 2.83 7.18
CA THR A 53 -0.29 1.78 7.50
C THR A 53 0.32 1.00 8.66
N ASP A 54 -0.11 1.38 9.85
CA ASP A 54 0.32 0.77 11.11
C ASP A 54 -0.32 -0.61 11.27
N ILE A 55 0.14 -1.57 10.46
CA ILE A 55 -0.21 -2.98 10.62
C ILE A 55 0.34 -3.48 11.98
N SER A 56 1.37 -2.81 12.51
CA SER A 56 1.93 -3.08 13.82
C SER A 56 1.01 -2.70 14.98
N GLU A 57 0.29 -1.57 14.94
CA GLU A 57 -0.67 -1.15 15.97
C GLU A 57 -1.91 -2.07 16.00
N GLU A 58 -2.47 -2.44 14.84
CA GLU A 58 -3.64 -3.35 14.78
C GLU A 58 -3.29 -4.76 15.30
N PHE A 59 -2.09 -5.26 15.02
CA PHE A 59 -1.61 -6.53 15.59
C PHE A 59 -1.22 -6.43 17.08
N ALA A 60 -0.78 -5.25 17.54
CA ALA A 60 -0.38 -5.05 18.94
C ALA A 60 -1.59 -4.97 19.88
N ASP A 61 -2.69 -4.35 19.46
CA ASP A 61 -3.92 -4.24 20.25
C ASP A 61 -4.52 -5.65 20.53
N ASP A 62 -4.58 -6.51 19.51
CA ASP A 62 -5.12 -7.87 19.60
C ASP A 62 -4.24 -8.81 20.45
N MET A 63 -2.92 -8.57 20.51
CA MET A 63 -1.99 -9.33 21.37
C MET A 63 -1.94 -8.82 22.82
N TRP A 64 -2.26 -7.55 23.06
CA TRP A 64 -2.32 -6.99 24.42
C TRP A 64 -3.59 -7.45 25.15
N ASP A 65 -4.71 -7.55 24.43
CA ASP A 65 -6.00 -8.03 24.95
C ASP A 65 -6.01 -9.54 25.30
N THR A 66 -5.06 -10.32 24.74
CA THR A 66 -4.87 -11.74 25.08
C THR A 66 -3.76 -12.01 26.11
N ALA A 67 -2.95 -11.01 26.46
CA ALA A 67 -1.86 -11.12 27.42
C ALA A 67 -2.23 -10.61 28.83
N GLU A 68 -3.37 -9.94 28.99
CA GLU A 68 -3.90 -9.53 30.29
C GLU A 68 -4.52 -10.75 31.03
N ASP A 69 -3.61 -11.49 31.67
CA ASP A 69 -3.77 -12.36 32.85
C ASP A 69 -5.12 -13.10 33.05
N PRO A 70 -5.22 -14.41 32.77
CA PRO A 70 -6.37 -15.23 33.15
C PRO A 70 -6.54 -15.42 34.68
N GLY A 71 -5.68 -14.81 35.50
CA GLY A 71 -5.72 -14.81 36.96
C GLY A 71 -6.63 -13.75 37.62
N ALA A 72 -6.98 -12.67 36.93
CA ALA A 72 -7.73 -11.56 37.54
C ALA A 72 -9.26 -11.79 37.65
N ARG A 73 -9.77 -12.99 37.32
CA ARG A 73 -11.21 -13.29 37.45
C ARG A 73 -11.63 -13.77 38.84
N GLY A 74 -10.77 -13.65 39.85
CA GLY A 74 -11.14 -14.09 41.19
C GLY A 74 -10.32 -13.41 42.27
N GLU A 75 -10.73 -12.21 42.69
CA GLU A 75 -10.64 -11.78 44.10
C GLU A 75 -11.46 -10.49 44.31
N SER A 76 -12.42 -10.59 45.24
CA SER A 76 -13.41 -9.57 45.60
C SER A 76 -12.82 -8.35 46.30
N HIS A 77 -13.43 -7.17 46.12
CA HIS A 77 -13.71 -6.08 47.09
C HIS A 77 -14.34 -4.97 46.22
N GLY A 78 -15.54 -4.41 46.41
CA GLY A 78 -16.39 -4.20 47.58
C GLY A 78 -16.95 -2.77 47.43
N GLN A 79 -18.19 -2.56 47.88
CA GLN A 79 -18.87 -1.25 48.04
C GLN A 79 -19.55 -0.66 46.79
N ASP A 80 -20.84 -0.97 46.61
CA ASP A 80 -21.80 0.05 46.19
C ASP A 80 -23.07 -0.16 47.02
N ASP A 81 -23.04 0.42 48.23
CA ASP A 81 -24.17 0.48 49.14
C ASP A 81 -25.00 1.71 48.74
N GLY A 82 -26.21 1.50 48.18
CA GLY A 82 -26.94 2.62 47.60
C GLY A 82 -28.43 2.50 47.31
N TYR A 83 -29.21 1.68 48.04
CA TYR A 83 -30.68 1.80 48.03
C TYR A 83 -31.27 1.66 49.44
N SER A 84 -31.90 2.73 49.93
CA SER A 84 -32.66 2.80 51.18
C SER A 84 -34.11 2.39 50.95
N PHE A 85 -34.73 1.84 52.01
CA PHE A 85 -36.07 1.21 52.06
C PHE A 85 -37.24 2.09 51.62
#